data_AF-A0A8T5FKC6-F1
#
_entry.id   AF-A0A8T5FKC6-F1
#
_cell.length_a   1.000
_cell.length_b   1.000
_cell.length_c   1.000
_cell.angle_alpha   90.00
_cell.angle_beta   90.00
_cell.angle_gamma   90.00
#
_symmetry.space_group_name_H-M   'P 1'
#
loop_
_entity.id
_entity.type
_entity.pdbx_description
1 polymer ?
#
loop_
_entity_poly.entity_id
_entity_poly.type
_entity_poly.pdbx_seq_one_letter_code
_entity_poly.pdbx_strand_id
1 'polypeptide(L)'
;MLIKNLIDKNKKILIIGAHPDDVEFSTGRLMLKRKGENTHVVILTDGRKGQVNDIEISEKKYAIIRIKESIRALQKLGIKNENRYFLGYRDQELTFQSLAINKIKKIIQKIQPDYILVHPYEGAHPDHDAAHVFTYIAAKKAKYSLNNIIEYSSYNHFGGKYNLQEFIPKETREIILNPTKKEQTKWSTIMREFKSQKTLQKIEIPKSKFEKYRKLPNYNYTKLPYSSTFCLIIRHLISPIYSIAKIILPKKDKLFYERWSKIDPLIIHRRIKSIVEVETN
;
A
#
# COMPACT_ATOMS: atom_id res chain seq x y z
N MET A 1 10.56 12.18 -18.11
CA MET A 1 9.26 12.88 -18.26
C MET A 1 8.35 12.65 -17.06
N LEU A 2 7.98 11.41 -16.72
CA LEU A 2 7.03 11.14 -15.63
C LEU A 2 7.43 11.73 -14.26
N ILE A 3 8.68 11.59 -13.79
CA ILE A 3 9.05 12.20 -12.50
C ILE A 3 8.91 13.72 -12.46
N LYS A 4 9.18 14.41 -13.58
CA LYS A 4 9.00 15.87 -13.68
C LYS A 4 7.53 16.23 -13.47
N ASN A 5 6.62 15.46 -14.07
CA ASN A 5 5.18 15.67 -13.90
C ASN A 5 4.71 15.33 -12.48
N LEU A 6 5.27 14.29 -11.86
CA LEU A 6 4.92 13.91 -10.48
C LEU A 6 5.41 14.94 -9.46
N ILE A 7 6.54 15.62 -9.67
CA ILE A 7 7.02 16.68 -8.77
C ILE A 7 6.42 18.06 -9.09
N ASP A 8 5.81 18.23 -10.27
CA ASP A 8 5.19 19.50 -10.68
C ASP A 8 3.97 19.83 -9.82
N LYS A 9 4.07 20.92 -9.07
CA LYS A 9 3.06 21.36 -8.12
C LYS A 9 1.78 21.84 -8.78
N ASN A 10 1.81 22.20 -10.05
CA ASN A 10 0.60 22.56 -10.80
C ASN A 10 -0.23 21.34 -11.16
N LYS A 11 0.37 20.14 -11.17
CA LYS A 11 -0.34 18.88 -11.39
C LYS A 11 -1.02 18.42 -10.12
N LYS A 12 -2.25 17.95 -10.22
CA LYS A 12 -3.02 17.38 -9.12
C LYS A 12 -2.77 15.89 -9.02
N ILE A 13 -2.36 15.41 -7.84
CA ILE A 13 -2.15 13.98 -7.61
C ILE A 13 -3.06 13.45 -6.51
N LEU A 14 -3.53 12.23 -6.71
CA LEU A 14 -4.30 11.45 -5.74
C LEU A 14 -3.51 10.21 -5.37
N ILE A 15 -3.06 10.09 -4.13
CA ILE A 15 -2.29 8.96 -3.62
C ILE A 15 -3.22 8.10 -2.77
N ILE A 16 -3.34 6.82 -3.10
CA ILE A 16 -4.26 5.87 -2.45
C ILE A 16 -3.46 4.76 -1.80
N GLY A 17 -3.50 4.67 -0.48
CA GLY A 17 -2.90 3.60 0.32
C GLY A 17 -3.92 2.73 1.02
N ALA A 18 -3.51 1.50 1.32
CA ALA A 18 -4.35 0.56 2.04
C ALA A 18 -4.41 0.90 3.54
N HIS A 19 -3.26 1.19 4.17
CA HIS A 19 -3.13 1.37 5.61
C HIS A 19 -2.56 2.74 6.01
N PRO A 20 -2.79 3.20 7.25
CA PRO A 20 -2.12 4.39 7.77
C PRO A 20 -0.64 4.11 8.02
N ASP A 21 0.23 4.62 7.15
CA ASP A 21 1.70 4.53 7.08
C ASP A 21 2.21 4.30 5.65
N ASP A 22 1.41 3.61 4.82
CA ASP A 22 1.79 3.21 3.46
C ASP A 22 2.18 4.41 2.58
N VAL A 23 1.30 5.40 2.45
CA VAL A 23 1.52 6.54 1.54
C VAL A 23 2.61 7.45 2.06
N GLU A 24 2.71 7.65 3.38
CA GLU A 24 3.75 8.45 4.01
C GLU A 24 5.12 7.79 3.85
N PHE A 25 5.18 6.46 3.94
CA PHE A 25 6.41 5.70 3.73
C PHE A 25 6.83 5.70 2.26
N SER A 26 5.91 5.34 1.36
CA SER A 26 6.18 5.11 -0.07
C SER A 26 6.28 6.36 -0.91
N THR A 27 5.67 7.47 -0.48
CA THR A 27 5.58 8.70 -1.29
C THR A 27 5.88 9.96 -0.50
N GLY A 28 6.37 9.84 0.74
CA GLY A 28 6.61 10.97 1.62
C GLY A 28 7.63 11.97 1.07
N ARG A 29 8.67 11.53 0.36
CA ARG A 29 9.68 12.42 -0.23
C ARG A 29 9.12 13.14 -1.45
N LEU A 30 8.30 12.46 -2.26
CA LEU A 30 7.50 13.11 -3.30
C LEU A 30 6.60 14.20 -2.71
N MET A 31 5.86 13.90 -1.63
CA MET A 31 5.02 14.88 -0.95
C MET A 31 5.83 16.06 -0.40
N LEU A 32 7.02 15.82 0.17
CA LEU A 32 7.92 16.88 0.64
C LEU A 32 8.41 17.79 -0.49
N LYS A 33 8.80 17.23 -1.64
CA LYS A 33 9.21 18.01 -2.82
C LYS A 33 8.09 18.90 -3.33
N ARG A 34 6.87 18.38 -3.30
CA ARG A 34 5.65 19.11 -3.67
C ARG A 34 5.20 20.08 -2.58
N LYS A 35 5.76 20.03 -1.36
CA LYS A 35 5.26 20.72 -0.16
C LYS A 35 3.77 20.44 0.12
N GLY A 36 3.28 19.27 -0.29
CA GLY A 36 1.87 18.89 -0.23
C GLY A 36 0.93 19.62 -1.21
N GLU A 37 1.44 20.50 -2.08
CA GLU A 37 0.63 21.27 -3.02
C GLU A 37 -0.07 20.35 -4.04
N ASN A 38 -1.36 20.63 -4.29
CA ASN A 38 -2.25 19.85 -5.16
C ASN A 38 -2.19 18.33 -4.93
N THR A 39 -1.87 17.91 -3.70
CA THR A 39 -1.71 16.51 -3.32
C THR A 39 -2.87 16.09 -2.42
N HIS A 40 -3.53 15.00 -2.78
CA HIS A 40 -4.64 14.41 -2.06
C HIS A 40 -4.28 12.98 -1.66
N VAL A 41 -4.70 12.57 -0.47
CA VAL A 41 -4.37 11.26 0.09
C VAL A 41 -5.64 10.55 0.51
N VAL A 42 -5.79 9.29 0.08
CA VAL A 42 -6.85 8.39 0.52
C VAL A 42 -6.21 7.21 1.22
N ILE A 43 -6.66 6.92 2.44
CA ILE A 43 -6.30 5.72 3.20
C ILE A 43 -7.57 4.89 3.38
N LEU A 44 -7.55 3.66 2.86
CA LEU A 44 -8.75 2.84 2.73
C LEU A 44 -9.13 2.17 4.05
N THR A 45 -8.17 1.57 4.75
CA THR A 45 -8.40 0.87 6.01
C THR A 45 -7.92 1.68 7.21
N ASP A 46 -8.28 1.24 8.40
CA ASP A 46 -7.84 1.89 9.65
C ASP A 46 -6.63 1.23 10.33
N GLY A 47 -6.04 0.21 9.69
CA GLY A 47 -4.82 -0.43 10.16
C GLY A 47 -4.95 -1.20 11.48
N ARG A 48 -6.16 -1.50 11.94
CA ARG A 48 -6.39 -2.06 13.29
C ARG A 48 -5.79 -3.43 13.56
N LYS A 49 -5.26 -4.14 12.55
CA LYS A 49 -4.61 -5.45 12.66
C LYS A 49 -3.08 -5.39 12.56
N GLY A 50 -2.49 -4.20 12.39
CA GLY A 50 -1.02 -4.02 12.30
C GLY A 50 -0.24 -4.32 13.59
N GLN A 51 -0.93 -4.61 14.69
CA GLN A 51 -0.35 -4.84 16.01
C GLN A 51 0.56 -6.07 16.05
N VAL A 52 1.70 -5.94 16.75
CA VAL A 52 2.52 -7.07 17.22
C VAL A 52 2.26 -7.24 18.71
N ASN A 53 2.01 -8.48 19.14
CA ASN A 53 1.33 -8.96 20.36
C ASN A 53 1.82 -8.49 21.77
N ASP A 54 2.32 -7.26 21.95
CA ASP A 54 2.93 -6.84 23.23
C ASP A 54 2.11 -5.83 24.06
N ILE A 55 0.90 -5.44 23.62
CA ILE A 55 0.11 -4.40 24.29
C ILE A 55 -1.35 -4.87 24.38
N GLU A 56 -1.93 -4.95 25.57
CA GLU A 56 -3.38 -5.16 25.70
C GLU A 56 -4.13 -3.88 25.33
N ILE A 57 -4.37 -3.70 24.03
CA ILE A 57 -5.17 -2.60 23.49
C ILE A 57 -6.25 -3.17 22.58
N SER A 58 -7.46 -2.64 22.67
CA SER A 58 -8.53 -3.05 21.75
C SER A 58 -8.22 -2.59 20.33
N GLU A 59 -8.62 -3.39 19.33
CA GLU A 59 -8.43 -3.04 17.92
C GLU A 59 -9.00 -1.66 17.58
N LYS A 60 -10.15 -1.30 18.15
CA LYS A 60 -10.76 0.03 17.96
C LYS A 60 -9.85 1.15 18.45
N LYS A 61 -9.28 1.01 19.65
CA LYS A 61 -8.37 2.01 20.22
C LYS A 61 -7.06 2.06 19.42
N TYR A 62 -6.57 0.92 18.94
CA TYR A 62 -5.40 0.84 18.07
C TYR A 62 -5.62 1.53 16.71
N ALA A 63 -6.79 1.34 16.09
CA ALA A 63 -7.19 2.01 14.86
C ALA A 63 -7.15 3.54 15.01
N ILE A 64 -7.71 4.06 16.11
CA ILE A 64 -7.70 5.49 16.42
C ILE A 64 -6.25 6.01 16.56
N ILE A 65 -5.37 5.25 17.20
CA ILE A 65 -3.95 5.61 17.30
C ILE A 65 -3.32 5.72 15.91
N ARG A 66 -3.46 4.69 15.07
CA ARG A 66 -2.88 4.68 13.72
C ARG A 66 -3.39 5.82 12.84
N ILE A 67 -4.69 6.10 12.88
CA ILE A 67 -5.27 7.26 12.16
C ILE A 67 -4.67 8.57 12.67
N LYS A 68 -4.54 8.76 13.99
CA LYS A 68 -3.93 9.96 14.57
C LYS A 68 -2.44 10.10 14.22
N GLU A 69 -1.71 9.00 14.09
CA GLU A 69 -0.31 8.99 13.63
C GLU A 69 -0.22 9.46 12.17
N SER A 70 -1.03 8.88 11.29
CA SER A 70 -1.10 9.29 9.88
C SER A 70 -1.52 10.75 9.71
N ILE A 71 -2.54 11.22 10.43
CA ILE A 71 -2.96 12.64 10.40
C ILE A 71 -1.78 13.56 10.74
N ARG A 72 -1.01 13.26 11.79
CA ARG A 72 0.16 14.05 12.19
C ARG A 72 1.26 14.00 11.13
N ALA A 73 1.51 12.83 10.54
CA ALA A 73 2.51 12.66 9.50
C ALA A 73 2.14 13.46 8.23
N LEU A 74 0.91 13.30 7.73
CA LEU A 74 0.39 14.01 6.56
C LEU A 74 0.38 15.54 6.76
N GLN A 75 0.08 16.01 7.96
CA GLN A 75 0.20 17.43 8.31
C GLN A 75 1.63 17.94 8.14
N LYS A 76 2.62 17.21 8.65
CA LYS A 76 4.05 17.57 8.54
C LYS A 76 4.58 17.46 7.11
N LEU A 77 3.92 16.66 6.27
CA LEU A 77 4.18 16.55 4.82
C LEU A 77 3.53 17.70 4.02
N GLY A 78 2.73 18.56 4.66
CA GLY A 78 2.09 19.71 4.03
C GLY A 78 0.71 19.42 3.41
N ILE A 79 0.15 18.23 3.63
CA ILE A 79 -1.17 17.86 3.10
C ILE A 79 -2.24 18.56 3.93
N LYS A 80 -3.10 19.38 3.32
CA LYS A 80 -4.17 20.08 4.05
C LYS A 80 -5.25 19.10 4.55
N ASN A 81 -5.99 19.45 5.60
CA ASN A 81 -6.96 18.53 6.22
C ASN A 81 -8.05 18.08 5.25
N GLU A 82 -8.56 19.00 4.42
CA GLU A 82 -9.56 18.75 3.38
C GLU A 82 -9.09 17.82 2.26
N ASN A 83 -7.78 17.57 2.17
CA ASN A 83 -7.16 16.69 1.19
C ASN A 83 -6.79 15.31 1.75
N ARG A 84 -7.20 15.00 2.98
CA ARG A 84 -6.96 13.70 3.63
C ARG A 84 -8.28 12.96 3.78
N TYR A 85 -8.39 11.81 3.15
CA TYR A 85 -9.59 10.98 3.13
C TYR A 85 -9.30 9.66 3.84
N PHE A 86 -9.92 9.42 4.99
CA PHE A 86 -9.85 8.14 5.71
C PHE A 86 -11.19 7.43 5.55
N LEU A 87 -11.22 6.26 4.90
CA LEU A 87 -12.47 5.54 4.63
C LEU A 87 -12.87 4.56 5.73
N GLY A 88 -11.94 4.17 6.60
CA GLY A 88 -12.23 3.44 7.83
C GLY A 88 -12.64 1.97 7.63
N TYR A 89 -12.36 1.39 6.46
CA TYR A 89 -12.55 -0.05 6.26
C TYR A 89 -11.68 -0.84 7.24
N ARG A 90 -12.13 -2.05 7.57
CA ARG A 90 -11.42 -2.89 8.53
C ARG A 90 -10.17 -3.50 7.86
N ASP A 91 -9.02 -3.31 8.50
CA ASP A 91 -7.74 -3.90 8.11
C ASP A 91 -7.82 -5.44 7.99
N GLN A 92 -7.20 -6.00 6.96
CA GLN A 92 -7.23 -7.37 6.46
C GLN A 92 -8.57 -7.84 5.87
N GLU A 93 -9.55 -6.94 5.74
CA GLU A 93 -10.88 -7.25 5.22
C GLU A 93 -11.22 -6.42 3.96
N LEU A 94 -10.29 -5.63 3.42
CA LEU A 94 -10.57 -4.69 2.33
C LEU A 94 -11.09 -5.42 1.07
N THR A 95 -10.58 -6.61 0.77
CA THR A 95 -11.04 -7.45 -0.36
C THR A 95 -12.54 -7.75 -0.35
N PHE A 96 -13.19 -7.70 0.83
CA PHE A 96 -14.62 -7.94 0.99
C PHE A 96 -15.46 -6.65 0.88
N GLN A 97 -14.83 -5.48 0.78
CA GLN A 97 -15.46 -4.17 0.84
C GLN A 97 -15.61 -3.53 -0.54
N SER A 98 -16.33 -4.18 -1.47
CA SER A 98 -16.51 -3.66 -2.84
C SER A 98 -17.14 -2.26 -2.90
N LEU A 99 -17.86 -1.83 -1.86
CA LEU A 99 -18.35 -0.45 -1.72
C LEU A 99 -17.23 0.61 -1.77
N ALA A 100 -15.99 0.23 -1.45
CA ALA A 100 -14.82 1.09 -1.57
C ALA A 100 -14.61 1.59 -3.00
N ILE A 101 -14.94 0.78 -4.02
CA ILE A 101 -14.82 1.14 -5.44
C ILE A 101 -15.66 2.39 -5.73
N ASN A 102 -16.91 2.43 -5.27
CA ASN A 102 -17.79 3.57 -5.48
C ASN A 102 -17.34 4.81 -4.71
N LYS A 103 -16.75 4.65 -3.53
CA LYS A 103 -16.16 5.77 -2.76
C LYS A 103 -14.93 6.34 -3.48
N ILE A 104 -14.02 5.48 -3.93
CA ILE A 104 -12.83 5.89 -4.71
C ILE A 104 -13.26 6.58 -6.01
N LYS A 105 -14.24 6.03 -6.74
CA LYS A 105 -14.79 6.66 -7.96
C LYS A 105 -15.27 8.09 -7.69
N LYS A 106 -16.08 8.29 -6.66
CA LYS A 106 -16.59 9.63 -6.28
C LYS A 106 -15.45 10.59 -5.95
N ILE A 107 -14.41 10.11 -5.26
CA ILE A 107 -13.22 10.90 -4.95
C ILE A 107 -12.46 11.26 -6.23
N ILE A 108 -12.24 10.32 -7.15
CA ILE A 108 -11.61 10.58 -8.46
C ILE A 108 -12.40 11.64 -9.23
N GLN A 109 -13.73 11.51 -9.30
CA GLN A 109 -14.59 12.47 -10.01
C GLN A 109 -14.60 13.86 -9.36
N LYS A 110 -14.58 13.93 -8.03
CA LYS A 110 -14.51 15.20 -7.29
C LYS A 110 -13.16 15.89 -7.48
N ILE A 111 -12.08 15.13 -7.37
CA ILE A 111 -10.72 15.70 -7.38
C ILE A 111 -10.28 15.99 -8.82
N GLN A 112 -10.64 15.16 -9.79
CA GLN A 112 -10.11 15.19 -11.16
C GLN A 112 -8.56 15.26 -11.16
N PRO A 113 -7.87 14.25 -10.61
CA PRO A 113 -6.41 14.28 -10.54
C PRO A 113 -5.79 14.17 -11.94
N ASP A 114 -4.60 14.75 -12.15
CA ASP A 114 -3.78 14.46 -13.33
C ASP A 114 -3.13 13.06 -13.22
N TYR A 115 -2.80 12.62 -12.01
CA TYR A 115 -2.21 11.31 -11.73
C TYR A 115 -2.82 10.65 -10.49
N ILE A 116 -3.05 9.34 -10.57
CA ILE A 116 -3.41 8.50 -9.43
C ILE A 116 -2.20 7.64 -9.09
N LEU A 117 -1.81 7.61 -7.82
CA LEU A 117 -0.72 6.81 -7.29
C LEU A 117 -1.30 5.72 -6.39
N VAL A 118 -0.92 4.45 -6.60
CA VAL A 118 -1.46 3.31 -5.84
C VAL A 118 -0.41 2.21 -5.64
N HIS A 119 -0.65 1.28 -4.72
CA HIS A 119 0.15 0.05 -4.55
C HIS A 119 0.23 -0.78 -5.86
N PRO A 120 1.29 -1.58 -6.03
CA PRO A 120 1.36 -2.54 -7.12
C PRO A 120 0.57 -3.81 -6.80
N TYR A 121 0.03 -4.46 -7.84
CA TYR A 121 -0.60 -5.79 -7.70
C TYR A 121 0.49 -6.88 -7.72
N GLU A 122 1.12 -7.12 -6.57
CA GLU A 122 2.32 -7.97 -6.45
C GLU A 122 2.19 -9.10 -5.43
N GLY A 123 1.15 -9.13 -4.60
CA GLY A 123 0.92 -10.22 -3.65
C GLY A 123 1.54 -10.02 -2.26
N ALA A 124 2.08 -8.83 -1.99
CA ALA A 124 2.73 -8.52 -0.71
C ALA A 124 1.74 -8.38 0.46
N HIS A 125 0.53 -7.85 0.18
CA HIS A 125 -0.58 -7.78 1.13
C HIS A 125 -1.92 -7.89 0.37
N PRO A 126 -2.91 -8.68 0.83
CA PRO A 126 -4.25 -8.67 0.24
C PRO A 126 -4.91 -7.29 0.17
N ASP A 127 -4.81 -6.45 1.20
CA ASP A 127 -5.36 -5.10 1.16
C ASP A 127 -4.60 -4.17 0.21
N HIS A 128 -3.28 -4.36 0.00
CA HIS A 128 -2.52 -3.60 -1.00
C HIS A 128 -3.00 -3.95 -2.41
N ASP A 129 -3.14 -5.26 -2.67
CA ASP A 129 -3.67 -5.77 -3.93
C ASP A 129 -5.14 -5.34 -4.15
N ALA A 130 -5.98 -5.34 -3.10
CA ALA A 130 -7.35 -4.86 -3.16
C ALA A 130 -7.40 -3.35 -3.42
N ALA A 131 -6.56 -2.55 -2.77
CA ALA A 131 -6.44 -1.11 -3.02
C ALA A 131 -6.09 -0.82 -4.49
N HIS A 132 -5.15 -1.60 -5.05
CA HIS A 132 -4.80 -1.55 -6.46
C HIS A 132 -6.01 -1.85 -7.36
N VAL A 133 -6.65 -3.01 -7.18
CA VAL A 133 -7.75 -3.47 -8.05
C VAL A 133 -8.95 -2.53 -7.93
N PHE A 134 -9.30 -2.09 -6.72
CA PHE A 134 -10.41 -1.17 -6.51
C PHE A 134 -10.15 0.19 -7.16
N THR A 135 -8.91 0.67 -7.12
CA THR A 135 -8.50 1.89 -7.82
C THR A 135 -8.61 1.74 -9.33
N TYR A 136 -8.14 0.61 -9.89
CA TYR A 136 -8.25 0.31 -11.32
C TYR A 136 -9.71 0.31 -11.80
N ILE A 137 -10.59 -0.41 -11.09
CA ILE A 137 -12.02 -0.48 -11.43
C ILE A 137 -12.68 0.89 -11.26
N ALA A 138 -12.41 1.59 -10.17
CA ALA A 138 -12.96 2.92 -9.91
C ALA A 138 -12.54 3.92 -11.00
N ALA A 139 -11.28 3.87 -11.45
CA ALA A 139 -10.78 4.68 -12.56
C ALA A 139 -11.51 4.38 -13.87
N LYS A 140 -11.69 3.10 -14.24
CA LYS A 140 -12.49 2.71 -15.42
C LYS A 140 -13.92 3.25 -15.34
N LYS A 141 -14.59 3.05 -14.20
CA LYS A 141 -15.95 3.55 -13.95
C LYS A 141 -16.05 5.07 -13.92
N ALA A 142 -14.97 5.77 -13.60
CA ALA A 142 -14.88 7.22 -13.66
C ALA A 142 -14.50 7.74 -15.06
N LYS A 143 -14.31 6.86 -16.06
CA LYS A 143 -13.75 7.19 -17.39
C LYS A 143 -12.38 7.89 -17.30
N TYR A 144 -11.60 7.53 -16.29
CA TYR A 144 -10.25 8.05 -16.07
C TYR A 144 -9.22 7.34 -16.95
N SER A 145 -8.24 8.08 -17.46
CA SER A 145 -7.17 7.51 -18.29
C SER A 145 -6.22 6.63 -17.48
N LEU A 146 -6.22 5.32 -17.76
CA LEU A 146 -5.36 4.35 -17.07
C LEU A 146 -3.85 4.62 -17.29
N ASN A 147 -3.49 5.32 -18.37
CA ASN A 147 -2.11 5.77 -18.63
C ASN A 147 -1.57 6.76 -17.58
N ASN A 148 -2.47 7.35 -16.79
CA ASN A 148 -2.16 8.28 -15.71
C ASN A 148 -2.28 7.62 -14.33
N ILE A 149 -2.36 6.29 -14.26
CA ILE A 149 -2.20 5.53 -13.02
C ILE A 149 -0.74 5.11 -12.90
N ILE A 150 -0.15 5.45 -11.77
CA ILE A 150 1.24 5.21 -11.42
C ILE A 150 1.26 4.31 -10.19
N GLU A 151 2.07 3.27 -10.22
CA GLU A 151 2.33 2.47 -9.03
C GLU A 151 3.50 3.06 -8.27
N TYR A 152 3.39 3.12 -6.94
CA TYR A 152 4.52 3.38 -6.04
C TYR A 152 4.97 2.07 -5.40
N SER A 153 6.27 1.90 -5.17
CA SER A 153 6.76 0.73 -4.44
C SER A 153 6.58 0.92 -2.93
N SER A 154 6.34 -0.19 -2.21
CA SER A 154 6.34 -0.22 -0.74
C SER A 154 7.27 -1.31 -0.27
N TYR A 155 6.82 -2.56 -0.28
CA TYR A 155 7.66 -3.72 -0.05
C TYR A 155 7.13 -4.94 -0.82
N ASN A 156 7.99 -5.94 -1.01
CA ASN A 156 7.61 -7.24 -1.53
C ASN A 156 8.50 -8.36 -0.98
N HIS A 157 8.10 -9.62 -1.21
CA HIS A 157 8.80 -10.82 -0.74
C HIS A 157 9.44 -11.64 -1.87
N PHE A 158 9.78 -10.99 -2.98
CA PHE A 158 10.30 -11.67 -4.17
C PHE A 158 11.68 -12.29 -3.94
N GLY A 159 11.88 -13.50 -4.48
CA GLY A 159 13.14 -14.24 -4.38
C GLY A 159 13.51 -14.64 -2.95
N GLY A 160 12.53 -14.78 -2.05
CA GLY A 160 12.77 -15.12 -0.64
C GLY A 160 13.38 -13.98 0.18
N LYS A 161 13.35 -12.74 -0.33
CA LYS A 161 13.91 -11.55 0.31
C LYS A 161 12.83 -10.53 0.58
N TYR A 162 12.94 -9.84 1.71
CA TYR A 162 12.14 -8.66 2.00
C TYR A 162 12.75 -7.44 1.30
N ASN A 163 12.16 -7.05 0.18
CA ASN A 163 12.64 -5.95 -0.65
C ASN A 163 11.83 -4.69 -0.35
N LEU A 164 12.52 -3.61 0.06
CA LEU A 164 11.89 -2.34 0.42
C LEU A 164 12.03 -1.34 -0.72
N GLN A 165 10.93 -0.64 -1.04
CA GLN A 165 10.85 0.36 -2.10
C GLN A 165 11.23 -0.18 -3.48
N GLU A 166 11.13 -1.50 -3.65
CA GLU A 166 11.42 -2.22 -4.88
C GLU A 166 10.13 -2.81 -5.46
N PHE A 167 10.08 -2.93 -6.78
CA PHE A 167 9.03 -3.69 -7.46
C PHE A 167 9.50 -5.12 -7.72
N ILE A 168 8.54 -6.03 -7.91
CA ILE A 168 8.83 -7.32 -8.54
C ILE A 168 9.22 -7.04 -10.00
N PRO A 169 10.32 -7.63 -10.51
CA PRO A 169 10.77 -7.42 -11.89
C PRO A 169 9.64 -7.65 -12.89
N LYS A 170 9.37 -6.63 -13.71
CA LYS A 170 8.42 -6.64 -14.82
C LYS A 170 8.98 -5.81 -15.97
N GLU A 171 8.48 -6.02 -17.19
CA GLU A 171 8.80 -5.23 -18.38
C GLU A 171 8.18 -3.83 -18.34
N THR A 172 8.54 -3.05 -17.32
CA THR A 172 8.08 -1.68 -17.14
C THR A 172 9.23 -0.80 -16.75
N ARG A 173 9.30 0.39 -17.35
CA ARG A 173 10.30 1.38 -16.96
C ARG A 173 10.00 1.92 -15.57
N GLU A 174 10.88 1.61 -14.64
CA GLU A 174 10.89 2.18 -13.29
C GLU A 174 11.55 3.55 -13.27
N ILE A 175 11.12 4.37 -12.33
CA ILE A 175 11.65 5.71 -12.10
C ILE A 175 11.96 5.87 -10.63
N ILE A 176 13.17 6.32 -10.36
CA ILE A 176 13.69 6.48 -9.00
C ILE A 176 13.65 7.95 -8.63
N LEU A 177 13.02 8.25 -7.50
CA LEU A 177 13.12 9.55 -6.85
C LEU A 177 14.16 9.46 -5.72
N ASN A 178 15.32 10.06 -5.97
CA ASN A 178 16.37 10.18 -4.96
C ASN A 178 16.15 11.46 -4.15
N PRO A 179 15.93 11.36 -2.83
CA PRO A 179 15.87 12.53 -1.96
C PRO A 179 17.27 13.12 -1.74
N THR A 180 17.33 14.42 -1.49
CA THR A 180 18.50 15.04 -0.85
C THR A 180 18.65 14.52 0.58
N LYS A 181 19.84 14.66 1.17
CA LYS A 181 20.07 14.31 2.59
C LYS A 181 19.08 15.02 3.52
N LYS A 182 18.79 16.30 3.26
CA LYS A 182 17.80 17.10 4.01
C LYS A 182 16.39 16.53 3.91
N GLU A 183 15.95 16.16 2.71
CA GLU A 183 14.63 15.55 2.50
C GLU A 183 14.53 14.19 3.17
N GLN A 184 15.57 13.35 3.07
CA GLN A 184 15.63 12.04 3.73
C GLN A 184 15.55 12.18 5.26
N THR A 185 16.30 13.12 5.86
CA THR A 185 16.23 13.40 7.31
C THR A 185 14.87 13.94 7.74
N LYS A 186 14.27 14.82 6.94
CA LYS A 186 12.93 15.35 7.24
C LYS A 186 11.89 14.25 7.16
N TRP A 187 11.91 13.44 6.10
CA TRP A 187 11.02 12.30 5.92
C TRP A 187 11.15 11.31 7.07
N SER A 188 12.37 10.90 7.43
CA SER A 188 12.58 9.94 8.52
C SER A 188 12.09 10.47 9.87
N THR A 189 12.23 11.78 10.13
CA THR A 189 11.69 12.43 11.33
C THR A 189 10.17 12.42 11.35
N ILE A 190 9.52 12.64 10.20
CA ILE A 190 8.06 12.56 10.08
C ILE A 190 7.57 11.13 10.28
N MET A 191 8.26 10.14 9.70
CA MET A 191 7.87 8.74 9.84
C MET A 191 7.97 8.23 11.29
N ARG A 192 8.68 8.92 12.19
CA ARG A 192 8.66 8.64 13.63
C ARG A 192 7.32 8.93 14.32
N GLU A 193 6.36 9.57 13.64
CA GLU A 193 4.99 9.70 14.14
C GLU A 193 4.31 8.34 14.32
N PHE A 194 4.65 7.35 13.52
CA PHE A 194 4.10 5.99 13.55
C PHE A 194 4.73 5.14 14.66
N LYS A 195 4.58 5.58 15.91
CA LYS A 195 5.13 4.93 17.11
C LYS A 195 4.53 3.54 17.31
N SER A 196 3.30 3.33 16.88
CA SER A 196 2.60 2.05 16.94
C SER A 196 3.23 0.97 16.04
N GLN A 197 4.02 1.36 15.04
CA GLN A 197 4.59 0.47 14.01
C GLN A 197 6.07 0.17 14.28
N LYS A 198 6.36 -0.77 15.20
CA LYS A 198 7.74 -1.09 15.61
C LYS A 198 8.64 -1.55 14.45
N THR A 199 8.11 -2.37 13.52
CA THR A 199 8.86 -2.85 12.34
C THR A 199 9.26 -1.70 11.43
N LEU A 200 8.31 -0.81 11.11
CA LEU A 200 8.54 0.40 10.35
C LEU A 200 9.67 1.24 10.97
N GLN A 201 9.60 1.47 12.29
CA GLN A 201 10.62 2.25 13.01
C GLN A 201 12.02 1.62 12.99
N LYS A 202 12.10 0.30 13.23
CA LYS A 202 13.40 -0.37 13.45
C LYS A 202 14.06 -0.85 12.16
N ILE A 203 13.28 -1.19 11.14
CA ILE A 203 13.77 -1.90 9.96
C ILE A 203 13.56 -1.08 8.70
N GLU A 204 12.35 -0.56 8.48
CA GLU A 204 11.98 -0.04 7.17
C GLU A 204 12.48 1.39 6.95
N ILE A 205 12.26 2.29 7.92
CA ILE A 205 12.73 3.69 7.84
C ILE A 205 14.26 3.76 7.67
N PRO A 206 15.10 3.04 8.45
CA PRO A 206 16.55 3.12 8.30
C PRO A 206 17.07 2.58 6.95
N LYS A 207 16.34 1.65 6.32
CA LYS A 207 16.77 0.98 5.08
C LYS A 207 16.21 1.64 3.81
N SER A 208 15.12 2.40 3.91
CA SER A 208 14.51 3.10 2.78
C SER A 208 15.33 4.34 2.38
N LYS A 209 15.90 4.32 1.18
CA LYS A 209 16.78 5.38 0.65
C LYS A 209 16.18 6.20 -0.49
N PHE A 210 15.19 5.66 -1.17
CA PHE A 210 14.56 6.24 -2.36
C PHE A 210 13.10 5.81 -2.44
N GLU A 211 12.38 6.39 -3.39
CA GLU A 211 11.03 5.97 -3.79
C GLU A 211 11.07 5.55 -5.26
N LYS A 212 10.39 4.45 -5.60
CA LYS A 212 10.24 4.03 -7.00
C LYS A 212 8.81 4.17 -7.47
N TYR A 213 8.69 4.53 -8.74
CA TYR A 213 7.43 4.67 -9.44
C TYR A 213 7.50 3.95 -10.77
N ARG A 214 6.39 3.38 -11.22
CA ARG A 214 6.22 2.91 -12.59
C ARG A 214 4.82 3.20 -13.09
N LYS A 215 4.67 3.32 -14.42
CA LYS A 215 3.31 3.34 -14.99
C LYS A 215 2.65 2.00 -14.75
N LEU A 216 1.32 2.01 -14.59
CA LEU A 216 0.50 0.81 -14.46
C LEU A 216 0.88 -0.24 -15.52
N PRO A 217 1.45 -1.40 -15.12
CA PRO A 217 1.67 -2.52 -16.02
C PRO A 217 0.34 -3.05 -16.59
N ASN A 218 0.42 -3.74 -17.73
CA ASN A 218 -0.73 -4.52 -18.20
C ASN A 218 -0.90 -5.77 -17.33
N TYR A 219 -1.90 -5.75 -16.44
CA TYR A 219 -2.20 -6.87 -15.56
C TYR A 219 -3.27 -7.78 -16.15
N ASN A 220 -3.06 -9.09 -16.01
CA ASN A 220 -4.14 -10.05 -16.11
C ASN A 220 -4.67 -10.35 -14.69
N TYR A 221 -5.71 -9.64 -14.27
CA TYR A 221 -6.32 -9.80 -12.94
C TYR A 221 -7.06 -11.13 -12.74
N THR A 222 -7.19 -11.96 -13.78
CA THR A 222 -7.68 -13.35 -13.65
C THR A 222 -6.60 -14.31 -13.15
N LYS A 223 -5.33 -13.87 -13.10
CA LYS A 223 -4.21 -14.62 -12.52
C LYS A 223 -3.85 -14.08 -11.15
N LEU A 224 -3.30 -14.96 -10.31
CA LEU A 224 -2.73 -14.59 -9.01
C LEU A 224 -1.60 -13.56 -9.17
N PRO A 225 -1.43 -12.63 -8.21
CA PRO A 225 -0.23 -11.82 -8.14
C PRO A 225 1.03 -12.69 -7.97
N TYR A 226 2.17 -12.21 -8.47
CA TYR A 226 3.41 -12.99 -8.58
C TYR A 226 3.87 -13.64 -7.27
N SER A 227 3.84 -12.92 -6.15
CA SER A 227 4.32 -13.46 -4.87
C SER A 227 3.30 -14.35 -4.14
N SER A 228 2.04 -14.33 -4.56
CA SER A 228 0.98 -15.18 -4.00
C SER A 228 1.23 -16.67 -4.30
N THR A 229 1.91 -16.97 -5.42
CA THR A 229 2.30 -18.34 -5.78
C THR A 229 3.30 -18.92 -4.77
N PHE A 230 4.22 -18.09 -4.23
CA PHE A 230 5.19 -18.54 -3.23
C PHE A 230 4.52 -18.82 -1.87
N CYS A 231 3.60 -17.95 -1.43
CA CYS A 231 2.80 -18.20 -0.22
C CYS A 231 1.91 -19.44 -0.35
N LEU A 232 1.37 -19.73 -1.53
CA LEU A 232 0.59 -20.93 -1.80
C LEU A 232 1.43 -22.21 -1.82
N ILE A 233 2.64 -22.17 -2.40
CA ILE A 233 3.59 -23.29 -2.39
C ILE A 233 4.00 -23.63 -0.95
N ILE A 234 4.34 -22.63 -0.14
CA ILE A 234 4.68 -22.82 1.28
C ILE A 234 3.47 -23.36 2.06
N ARG A 235 2.25 -22.81 1.85
CA ARG A 235 1.05 -23.27 2.57
C ARG A 235 0.65 -24.69 2.15
N HIS A 236 0.60 -25.04 0.87
CA HIS A 236 0.13 -26.37 0.46
C HIS A 236 1.17 -27.49 0.62
N LEU A 237 2.48 -27.20 0.55
CA LEU A 237 3.51 -28.21 0.78
C LEU A 237 3.91 -28.35 2.25
N ILE A 238 3.75 -27.32 3.08
CA ILE A 238 4.22 -27.30 4.47
C ILE A 238 3.06 -27.33 5.50
N SER A 239 1.80 -27.10 5.10
CA SER A 239 0.65 -27.12 6.04
C SER A 239 0.31 -28.47 6.68
N PRO A 240 0.56 -29.66 6.10
CA PRO A 240 0.40 -30.90 6.87
C PRO A 240 1.41 -31.00 8.02
N ILE A 241 2.48 -30.19 7.97
CA ILE A 241 3.62 -30.17 8.89
C ILE A 241 3.58 -28.91 9.77
N TYR A 242 2.43 -28.21 9.87
CA TYR A 242 2.27 -26.94 10.59
C TYR A 242 2.77 -27.00 12.05
N SER A 243 2.62 -28.15 12.71
CA SER A 243 3.14 -28.42 14.05
C SER A 243 4.67 -28.36 14.13
N ILE A 244 5.38 -28.76 13.07
CA ILE A 244 6.84 -28.87 13.00
C ILE A 244 7.48 -27.63 12.33
N ALA A 245 6.80 -26.98 11.38
CA ALA A 245 7.28 -25.72 10.77
C ALA A 245 7.40 -24.59 11.81
N LYS A 246 6.55 -24.61 12.85
CA LYS A 246 6.66 -23.75 14.05
C LYS A 246 7.90 -24.03 14.89
N ILE A 247 8.61 -25.13 14.68
CA ILE A 247 9.84 -25.49 15.40
C ILE A 247 11.06 -25.12 14.54
N ILE A 248 10.98 -25.36 13.22
CA ILE A 248 12.14 -25.30 12.30
C ILE A 248 12.37 -23.91 11.70
N LEU A 249 11.33 -23.09 11.51
CA LEU A 249 11.51 -21.77 10.86
C LEU A 249 12.32 -20.81 11.76
N PRO A 250 13.31 -20.08 11.20
CA PRO A 250 14.02 -19.01 11.92
C PRO A 250 13.04 -18.01 12.54
N LYS A 251 13.34 -17.46 13.72
CA LYS A 251 12.47 -16.48 14.42
C LYS A 251 11.96 -15.34 13.54
N LYS A 252 12.76 -14.88 12.58
CA LYS A 252 12.41 -13.82 11.61
C LYS A 252 11.28 -14.21 10.66
N ASP A 253 11.15 -15.49 10.33
CA ASP A 253 10.17 -16.01 9.36
C ASP A 253 8.85 -16.41 10.05
N LYS A 254 8.88 -16.72 11.35
CA LYS A 254 7.66 -16.92 12.18
C LYS A 254 6.82 -15.65 12.30
N LEU A 255 7.46 -14.51 12.56
CA LEU A 255 6.80 -13.19 12.61
C LEU A 255 6.19 -12.78 11.27
N PHE A 256 6.80 -13.23 10.17
CA PHE A 256 6.29 -13.05 8.82
C PHE A 256 5.04 -13.92 8.55
N TYR A 257 4.95 -15.14 9.09
CA TYR A 257 3.79 -16.01 8.86
C TYR A 257 2.61 -15.73 9.80
N GLU A 258 2.88 -15.36 11.06
CA GLU A 258 1.87 -15.08 12.08
C GLU A 258 1.10 -13.78 11.84
N ARG A 259 1.73 -12.78 11.21
CA ARG A 259 1.05 -11.51 10.83
C ARG A 259 0.07 -11.67 9.65
N TRP A 260 0.17 -12.73 8.86
CA TRP A 260 -0.24 -12.71 7.44
C TRP A 260 -1.09 -13.87 6.93
N SER A 261 -1.73 -14.68 7.79
CA SER A 261 -2.32 -15.94 7.33
C SER A 261 -3.67 -16.36 7.93
N LYS A 262 -4.55 -15.42 8.33
CA LYS A 262 -5.92 -15.82 8.71
C LYS A 262 -6.83 -16.10 7.51
N ILE A 263 -6.57 -15.53 6.33
CA ILE A 263 -7.38 -15.72 5.12
C ILE A 263 -6.54 -16.36 4.02
N ASP A 264 -7.09 -17.42 3.41
CA ASP A 264 -6.43 -18.17 2.35
C ASP A 264 -6.20 -17.28 1.09
N PRO A 265 -4.98 -17.22 0.55
CA PRO A 265 -4.71 -16.44 -0.67
C PRO A 265 -5.59 -16.84 -1.87
N LEU A 266 -6.05 -18.10 -1.96
CA LEU A 266 -7.00 -18.53 -2.99
C LEU A 266 -8.38 -17.91 -2.81
N ILE A 267 -8.83 -17.72 -1.56
CA ILE A 267 -10.11 -17.05 -1.27
C ILE A 267 -10.02 -15.59 -1.72
N ILE A 268 -8.92 -14.91 -1.36
CA ILE A 268 -8.66 -13.52 -1.78
C ILE A 268 -8.65 -13.44 -3.31
N HIS A 269 -7.93 -14.34 -3.98
CA HIS A 269 -7.85 -14.33 -5.44
C HIS A 269 -9.19 -14.58 -6.12
N ARG A 270 -9.94 -15.61 -5.70
CA ARG A 270 -11.30 -15.86 -6.22
C ARG A 270 -12.19 -14.65 -6.06
N ARG A 271 -12.08 -13.94 -4.93
CA ARG A 271 -12.86 -12.73 -4.68
C ARG A 271 -12.44 -11.58 -5.59
N ILE A 272 -11.15 -11.33 -5.74
CA ILE A 272 -10.63 -10.31 -6.67
C ILE A 272 -11.09 -10.61 -8.10
N LYS A 273 -10.95 -11.86 -8.54
CA LYS A 273 -11.42 -12.31 -9.86
C LYS A 273 -12.92 -12.03 -10.05
N SER A 274 -13.74 -12.45 -9.09
CA SER A 274 -15.19 -12.20 -9.10
C SER A 274 -15.53 -10.70 -9.15
N ILE A 275 -14.83 -9.87 -8.40
CA ILE A 275 -15.06 -8.41 -8.42
C ILE A 275 -14.70 -7.84 -9.79
N VAL A 276 -13.58 -8.24 -10.38
CA VAL A 276 -13.19 -7.79 -11.73
C VAL A 276 -14.21 -8.23 -12.77
N GLU A 277 -14.64 -9.49 -12.74
CA GLU A 277 -15.64 -10.03 -13.68
C GLU A 277 -16.99 -9.30 -13.58
N VAL A 278 -17.47 -9.00 -12.38
CA VAL A 278 -18.75 -8.31 -12.17
C VAL A 278 -18.67 -6.82 -12.54
N GLU A 279 -17.53 -6.17 -12.24
CA GLU A 279 -17.44 -4.72 -12.30
C GLU A 279 -16.82 -4.18 -13.61
N THR A 280 -16.36 -5.08 -14.49
CA THR A 280 -15.76 -4.70 -15.78
C THR A 280 -16.49 -5.24 -17.02
N ASN A 281 -17.46 -6.14 -16.84
CA ASN A 281 -18.47 -6.51 -17.84
C ASN A 281 -19.70 -5.59 -17.72
#